data_AF-A0A1I4BI57-F1
#
_entry.id   AF-A0A1I4BI57-F1
#
_cell.length_a   1.000
_cell.length_b   1.000
_cell.length_c   1.000
_cell.angle_alpha   90.00
_cell.angle_beta   90.00
_cell.angle_gamma   90.00
#
_symmetry.space_group_name_H-M   'P 1'
#
loop_
_entity.id
_entity.type
_entity.pdbx_description
1 polymer ?
#
loop_
_entity_poly.entity_id
_entity_poly.type
_entity_poly.pdbx_seq_one_letter_code
_entity_poly.pdbx_strand_id
1 'polypeptide(L)'
;MYPMIISGVVVTCIVLVIYKLLSRHLQQKQKIKQGILLTSHLKLIIDRCQKHRGTTNAYMQGNAKLLPQLTDLQADIDSLINNDVSSSLAEFPQWSSFAEHWPKLKKHALDNDLPAQNIVRQHSLMIDGQLMLLDDVMRAYDIHRLMLDSYTHVSEICLDTLRAAETLGYTRTIGSGVCARGLCLAADKVLLEFLRISVRTSSERLLSEINRIKNKDLTSLLATSSVAIQQQVDALLNMVDKRVLQHGQLKLDSHEYFTLSTRAIDEVLKIFSIVIQYASRQQTRII
;
A
#
# COMPACT_ATOMS: atom_id res chain seq x y z
N MET A 1 59.69 -25.32 14.15
CA MET A 1 58.63 -26.05 13.41
C MET A 1 57.22 -25.70 13.92
N TYR A 2 56.96 -25.73 15.24
CA TYR A 2 55.68 -25.29 15.84
C TYR A 2 55.17 -23.87 15.48
N PRO A 3 56.00 -22.81 15.43
CA PRO A 3 55.48 -21.46 15.16
C PRO A 3 54.94 -21.28 13.73
N MET A 4 55.46 -22.03 12.75
CA MET A 4 54.96 -21.97 11.38
C MET A 4 53.63 -22.69 11.20
N ILE A 5 53.42 -23.80 11.93
CA ILE A 5 52.12 -24.51 11.93
C ILE A 5 51.04 -23.63 12.58
N ILE A 6 51.35 -22.98 13.72
CA ILE A 6 50.43 -22.07 14.40
C ILE A 6 50.09 -20.89 13.50
N SER A 7 51.09 -20.28 12.85
CA SER A 7 50.87 -19.18 11.89
C SER A 7 49.98 -19.61 10.72
N GLY A 8 50.22 -20.80 10.14
CA GLY A 8 49.39 -21.35 9.07
C GLY A 8 47.92 -21.53 9.49
N VAL A 9 47.67 -22.12 10.66
CA VAL A 9 46.31 -22.31 11.20
C VAL A 9 45.61 -20.98 11.44
N VAL A 10 46.30 -19.99 12.01
CA VAL A 10 45.74 -18.65 12.25
C VAL A 10 45.36 -17.99 10.93
N VAL A 11 46.22 -18.04 9.92
CA VAL A 11 45.93 -17.48 8.58
C VAL A 11 44.73 -18.18 7.95
N THR A 12 44.66 -19.51 7.99
CA THR A 12 43.51 -20.26 7.47
C THR A 12 42.22 -19.89 8.20
N CYS A 13 42.23 -19.78 9.53
CA CYS A 13 41.08 -19.35 10.31
C CYS A 13 40.63 -17.92 9.93
N ILE A 14 41.56 -16.98 9.75
CA ILE A 14 41.24 -15.61 9.32
C ILE A 14 40.61 -15.62 7.93
N VAL A 15 41.17 -16.37 6.97
CA VAL A 15 40.62 -16.50 5.61
C VAL A 15 39.19 -17.07 5.64
N LEU A 16 38.95 -18.11 6.45
CA LEU A 16 37.61 -18.69 6.61
C LEU A 16 36.60 -17.72 7.23
N VAL A 17 37.03 -16.91 8.21
CA VAL A 17 36.19 -15.86 8.81
C VAL A 17 35.86 -14.79 7.78
N ILE A 18 36.85 -14.29 7.05
CA ILE A 18 36.65 -13.28 6.00
C ILE A 18 35.70 -13.82 4.92
N TYR A 19 35.91 -15.06 4.46
CA TYR A 19 35.03 -15.70 3.48
C TYR A 19 33.57 -15.77 3.97
N LYS A 20 33.35 -16.20 5.23
CA LYS A 20 32.01 -16.23 5.83
C LYS A 20 31.37 -14.85 5.94
N LEU A 21 32.14 -13.82 6.31
CA LEU A 21 31.65 -12.45 6.40
C LEU A 21 31.23 -11.93 5.02
N LEU A 22 32.09 -12.09 4.00
CA LEU A 22 31.78 -11.69 2.63
C LEU A 22 30.55 -12.42 2.06
N SER A 23 30.47 -13.74 2.25
CA SER A 23 29.31 -14.54 1.82
C SER A 23 28.02 -14.07 2.48
N ARG A 24 28.03 -13.84 3.80
CA ARG A 24 26.87 -13.30 4.53
C ARG A 24 26.47 -11.92 4.04
N HIS A 25 27.43 -11.04 3.78
CA HIS A 25 27.15 -9.71 3.26
C HIS A 25 26.48 -9.77 1.87
N LEU A 26 26.96 -10.64 0.98
CA LEU A 26 26.36 -10.83 -0.35
C LEU A 26 24.94 -11.42 -0.24
N GLN A 27 24.75 -12.44 0.59
CA GLN A 27 23.43 -13.03 0.84
C GLN A 27 22.45 -12.00 1.41
N GLN A 28 22.88 -11.17 2.36
CA GLN A 28 22.05 -10.11 2.94
C GLN A 28 21.66 -9.06 1.89
N LYS A 29 22.59 -8.65 1.02
CA LYS A 29 22.29 -7.74 -0.09
C LYS A 29 21.24 -8.32 -1.03
N GLN A 30 21.41 -9.58 -1.44
CA GLN A 30 20.46 -10.25 -2.33
C GLN A 30 19.09 -10.41 -1.67
N LYS A 31 19.07 -10.76 -0.38
CA LYS A 31 17.85 -10.89 0.42
C LYS A 31 17.08 -9.58 0.47
N ILE A 32 17.73 -8.46 0.81
CA ILE A 32 17.05 -7.16 0.86
C ILE A 32 16.59 -6.71 -0.53
N LYS A 33 17.39 -6.93 -1.58
CA LYS A 33 16.99 -6.64 -2.96
C LYS A 33 15.71 -7.38 -3.34
N GLN A 34 15.61 -8.67 -3.00
CA GLN A 34 14.40 -9.47 -3.21
C GLN A 34 13.24 -8.94 -2.38
N GLY A 35 13.47 -8.59 -1.12
CA GLY A 35 12.45 -7.98 -0.27
C GLY A 35 11.88 -6.69 -0.84
N ILE A 36 12.73 -5.79 -1.35
CA ILE A 36 12.29 -4.55 -2.01
C ILE A 36 11.40 -4.83 -3.23
N LEU A 37 11.78 -5.82 -4.05
CA LEU A 37 10.99 -6.25 -5.20
C LEU A 37 9.62 -6.76 -4.78
N LEU A 38 9.56 -7.66 -3.79
CA LEU A 38 8.32 -8.24 -3.26
C LEU A 38 7.44 -7.19 -2.60
N THR A 39 8.02 -6.30 -1.78
CA THR A 39 7.31 -5.18 -1.15
C THR A 39 6.68 -4.24 -2.18
N SER A 40 7.40 -3.94 -3.27
CA SER A 40 6.87 -3.11 -4.36
C SER A 40 5.74 -3.83 -5.13
N HIS A 41 5.89 -5.12 -5.36
CA HIS A 41 4.88 -5.97 -6.02
C HIS A 41 3.60 -6.05 -5.20
N LEU A 42 3.71 -6.31 -3.89
CA LEU A 42 2.57 -6.33 -2.97
C LEU A 42 1.86 -4.98 -2.90
N LYS A 43 2.61 -3.86 -2.85
CA LYS A 43 2.01 -2.52 -2.93
C LYS A 43 1.16 -2.34 -4.18
N LEU A 44 1.62 -2.83 -5.32
CA LEU A 44 0.88 -2.74 -6.59
C LEU A 44 -0.40 -3.58 -6.54
N ILE A 45 -0.34 -4.79 -6.00
CA ILE A 45 -1.52 -5.65 -5.79
C ILE A 45 -2.54 -4.96 -4.87
N ILE A 46 -2.10 -4.40 -3.75
CA ILE A 46 -2.96 -3.67 -2.80
C ILE A 46 -3.65 -2.49 -3.50
N ASP A 47 -2.91 -1.66 -4.24
CA ASP A 47 -3.48 -0.54 -5.00
C ASP A 47 -4.54 -1.02 -6.02
N ARG A 48 -4.26 -2.10 -6.75
CA ARG A 48 -5.23 -2.68 -7.69
C ARG A 48 -6.46 -3.24 -6.99
N CYS A 49 -6.31 -3.94 -5.86
CA CYS A 49 -7.43 -4.44 -5.07
C CYS A 49 -8.30 -3.32 -4.50
N GLN A 50 -7.67 -2.23 -4.02
CA GLN A 50 -8.37 -1.03 -3.55
C GLN A 50 -9.16 -0.35 -4.68
N LYS A 51 -8.58 -0.24 -5.88
CA LYS A 51 -9.25 0.26 -7.10
C LYS A 51 -10.41 -0.65 -7.48
N HIS A 52 -10.19 -1.97 -7.52
CA HIS A 52 -11.24 -2.95 -7.82
C HIS A 52 -12.42 -2.84 -6.84
N ARG A 53 -12.17 -2.74 -5.53
CA ARG A 53 -13.22 -2.53 -4.51
C ARG A 53 -14.05 -1.28 -4.78
N GLY A 54 -13.39 -0.15 -5.04
CA GLY A 54 -14.06 1.12 -5.31
C GLY A 54 -14.91 1.08 -6.58
N THR A 55 -14.34 0.55 -7.66
CA THR A 55 -15.02 0.40 -8.96
C THR A 55 -16.20 -0.57 -8.86
N THR A 56 -16.03 -1.70 -8.16
CA THR A 56 -17.10 -2.68 -7.91
C THR A 56 -18.28 -2.02 -7.19
N ASN A 57 -18.02 -1.29 -6.10
CA ASN A 57 -19.09 -0.64 -5.36
C ASN A 57 -19.83 0.39 -6.24
N ALA A 58 -19.11 1.24 -6.98
CA ALA A 58 -19.75 2.23 -7.85
C ALA A 58 -20.57 1.56 -8.98
N TYR A 59 -20.07 0.46 -9.55
CA TYR A 59 -20.79 -0.35 -10.54
C TYR A 59 -22.11 -0.90 -9.97
N MET A 60 -22.05 -1.58 -8.82
CA MET A 60 -23.22 -2.16 -8.16
C MET A 60 -24.24 -1.11 -7.68
N GLN A 61 -23.79 0.13 -7.46
CA GLN A 61 -24.64 1.26 -7.09
C GLN A 61 -25.27 1.97 -8.30
N GLY A 62 -25.10 1.45 -9.51
CA GLY A 62 -25.79 1.91 -10.72
C GLY A 62 -24.89 2.50 -11.81
N ASN A 63 -23.57 2.60 -11.61
CA ASN A 63 -22.66 3.11 -12.62
C ASN A 63 -22.19 2.00 -13.58
N ALA A 64 -23.09 1.53 -14.45
CA ALA A 64 -22.81 0.45 -15.40
C ALA A 64 -21.64 0.73 -16.37
N LYS A 65 -21.30 2.02 -16.58
CA LYS A 65 -20.17 2.44 -17.44
C LYS A 65 -18.80 1.97 -16.92
N LEU A 66 -18.72 1.56 -15.65
CA LEU A 66 -17.49 1.09 -15.03
C LEU A 66 -17.18 -0.39 -15.29
N LEU A 67 -18.07 -1.14 -15.96
CA LEU A 67 -17.86 -2.56 -16.23
C LEU A 67 -16.53 -2.84 -16.97
N PRO A 68 -16.14 -2.11 -18.03
CA PRO A 68 -14.86 -2.33 -18.69
C PRO A 68 -13.66 -2.11 -17.76
N GLN A 69 -13.69 -1.03 -16.98
CA GLN A 69 -12.64 -0.75 -16.00
C GLN A 69 -12.56 -1.83 -14.91
N LEU A 70 -13.71 -2.38 -14.51
CA LEU A 70 -13.78 -3.48 -13.54
C LEU A 70 -13.12 -4.74 -14.11
N THR A 71 -13.43 -5.13 -15.34
CA THR A 71 -12.82 -6.30 -15.99
C THR A 71 -11.32 -6.13 -16.23
N ASP A 72 -10.89 -4.92 -16.60
CA ASP A 72 -9.46 -4.60 -16.78
C ASP A 72 -8.71 -4.73 -15.45
N LEU A 73 -9.28 -4.22 -14.36
CA LEU A 73 -8.71 -4.38 -13.01
C LEU A 73 -8.63 -5.85 -12.58
N GLN A 74 -9.60 -6.68 -12.98
CA GLN A 74 -9.55 -8.11 -12.68
C GLN A 74 -8.39 -8.80 -13.41
N ALA A 75 -8.24 -8.52 -14.70
CA ALA A 75 -7.14 -9.06 -15.51
C ALA A 75 -5.77 -8.58 -15.01
N ASP A 76 -5.66 -7.30 -14.61
CA ASP A 76 -4.46 -6.73 -13.99
C ASP A 76 -4.08 -7.51 -12.71
N ILE A 77 -5.03 -7.75 -11.82
CA ILE A 77 -4.78 -8.47 -10.56
C ILE A 77 -4.40 -9.93 -10.85
N ASP A 78 -5.10 -10.60 -11.77
CA ASP A 78 -4.75 -11.96 -12.18
C ASP A 78 -3.32 -12.05 -12.74
N SER A 79 -2.93 -11.08 -13.56
CA SER A 79 -1.56 -10.99 -14.11
C SER A 79 -0.53 -10.81 -13.00
N LEU A 80 -0.81 -9.96 -12.01
CA LEU A 80 0.07 -9.77 -10.86
C LEU A 80 0.18 -11.02 -9.99
N ILE A 81 -0.91 -11.75 -9.78
CA ILE A 81 -0.91 -13.02 -9.03
C ILE A 81 -0.06 -14.07 -9.76
N ASN A 82 -0.20 -14.17 -11.08
CA ASN A 82 0.51 -15.15 -11.91
C ASN A 82 1.95 -14.74 -12.28
N ASN A 83 2.40 -13.55 -11.88
CA ASN A 83 3.74 -13.07 -12.15
C ASN A 83 4.80 -13.92 -11.40
N ASP A 84 5.97 -14.15 -12.01
CA ASP A 84 7.07 -14.92 -11.40
C ASP A 84 7.53 -14.37 -10.04
N VAL A 85 7.41 -13.06 -9.81
CA VAL A 85 7.72 -12.42 -8.53
C VAL A 85 6.84 -12.99 -7.40
N SER A 86 5.61 -13.38 -7.70
CA SER A 86 4.66 -13.96 -6.73
C SER A 86 5.04 -15.36 -6.27
N SER A 87 5.92 -16.07 -6.99
CA SER A 87 6.36 -17.41 -6.59
C SER A 87 7.00 -17.42 -5.19
N SER A 88 7.77 -16.37 -4.86
CA SER A 88 8.38 -16.21 -3.53
C SER A 88 7.36 -15.87 -2.44
N LEU A 89 6.14 -15.44 -2.80
CA LEU A 89 5.09 -15.15 -1.83
C LEU A 89 4.34 -16.42 -1.39
N ALA A 90 4.48 -17.53 -2.12
CA ALA A 90 3.82 -18.80 -1.81
C ALA A 90 4.21 -19.39 -0.44
N GLU A 91 5.36 -18.99 0.12
CA GLU A 91 5.78 -19.38 1.47
C GLU A 91 4.93 -18.74 2.58
N PHE A 92 4.17 -17.68 2.27
CA PHE A 92 3.37 -16.96 3.26
C PHE A 92 1.90 -17.43 3.24
N PRO A 93 1.33 -17.82 4.41
CA PRO A 93 -0.07 -18.26 4.49
C PRO A 93 -1.08 -17.21 4.00
N GLN A 94 -0.82 -15.94 4.27
CA GLN A 94 -1.69 -14.83 3.86
C GLN A 94 -1.74 -14.68 2.34
N TRP A 95 -0.64 -14.96 1.63
CA TRP A 95 -0.63 -14.97 0.17
C TRP A 95 -1.49 -16.11 -0.39
N SER A 96 -1.34 -17.32 0.15
CA SER A 96 -2.13 -18.48 -0.26
C SER A 96 -3.63 -18.22 -0.06
N SER A 97 -3.99 -17.64 1.09
CA SER A 97 -5.37 -17.21 1.35
C SER A 97 -5.85 -16.19 0.31
N PHE A 98 -5.07 -15.14 0.04
CA PHE A 98 -5.44 -14.15 -0.98
C PHE A 98 -5.64 -14.78 -2.37
N ALA A 99 -4.68 -15.58 -2.83
CA ALA A 99 -4.71 -16.22 -4.16
C ALA A 99 -5.89 -17.19 -4.31
N GLU A 100 -6.30 -17.88 -3.25
CA GLU A 100 -7.47 -18.76 -3.26
C GLU A 100 -8.81 -18.00 -3.25
N HIS A 101 -8.89 -16.89 -2.49
CA HIS A 101 -10.12 -16.14 -2.32
C HIS A 101 -10.42 -15.20 -3.50
N TRP A 102 -9.39 -14.63 -4.11
CA TRP A 102 -9.53 -13.64 -5.18
C TRP A 102 -10.43 -14.09 -6.36
N PRO A 103 -10.27 -15.31 -6.92
CA PRO A 103 -11.12 -15.78 -8.02
C PRO A 103 -12.62 -15.84 -7.68
N LYS A 104 -12.96 -16.14 -6.42
CA LYS A 104 -14.36 -16.17 -5.96
C LYS A 104 -14.89 -14.74 -5.83
N LEU A 105 -14.10 -13.86 -5.21
CA LEU A 105 -14.51 -12.47 -4.96
C LEU A 105 -14.71 -11.67 -6.24
N LYS A 106 -13.84 -11.83 -7.25
CA LYS A 106 -13.98 -11.13 -8.54
C LYS A 106 -15.22 -11.59 -9.32
N LYS A 107 -15.61 -12.86 -9.18
CA LYS A 107 -16.83 -13.40 -9.77
C LYS A 107 -18.09 -12.81 -9.13
N HIS A 108 -18.14 -12.77 -7.79
CA HIS A 108 -19.25 -12.13 -7.07
C HIS A 108 -19.47 -10.66 -7.48
N ALA A 109 -18.38 -9.94 -7.80
CA ALA A 109 -18.46 -8.56 -8.26
C ALA A 109 -19.20 -8.39 -9.60
N LEU A 110 -19.20 -9.40 -10.47
CA LEU A 110 -19.87 -9.39 -11.79
C LEU A 110 -21.25 -10.03 -11.74
N ASP A 111 -21.40 -11.12 -10.98
CA ASP A 111 -22.65 -11.88 -10.90
C ASP A 111 -23.74 -11.12 -10.11
N ASN A 112 -23.35 -10.11 -9.33
CA ASN A 112 -24.23 -9.30 -8.49
C ASN A 112 -25.11 -10.16 -7.55
N ASP A 113 -24.55 -11.27 -7.09
CA ASP A 113 -25.19 -12.30 -6.27
C ASP A 113 -25.10 -12.02 -4.76
N LEU A 114 -24.30 -11.02 -4.37
CA LEU A 114 -24.12 -10.55 -3.01
C LEU A 114 -24.46 -9.07 -2.89
N PRO A 115 -24.99 -8.60 -1.74
CA PRO A 115 -25.15 -7.19 -1.47
C PRO A 115 -23.82 -6.42 -1.58
N ALA A 116 -23.82 -5.22 -2.18
CA ALA A 116 -22.62 -4.41 -2.39
C ALA A 116 -21.77 -4.22 -1.11
N GLN A 117 -22.42 -3.99 0.02
CA GLN A 117 -21.76 -3.88 1.32
C GLN A 117 -20.97 -5.13 1.73
N ASN A 118 -21.46 -6.32 1.38
CA ASN A 118 -20.78 -7.58 1.68
C ASN A 118 -19.55 -7.75 0.79
N ILE A 119 -19.64 -7.38 -0.49
CA ILE A 119 -18.50 -7.41 -1.42
C ILE A 119 -17.44 -6.41 -0.97
N VAL A 120 -17.82 -5.18 -0.61
CA VAL A 120 -16.91 -4.16 -0.06
C VAL A 120 -16.22 -4.68 1.20
N ARG A 121 -16.97 -5.28 2.13
CA ARG A 121 -16.40 -5.86 3.36
C ARG A 121 -15.39 -6.97 3.08
N GLN A 122 -15.69 -7.89 2.16
CA GLN A 122 -14.76 -8.96 1.79
C GLN A 122 -13.47 -8.41 1.18
N HIS A 123 -13.56 -7.39 0.32
CA HIS A 123 -12.37 -6.72 -0.20
C HIS A 123 -11.55 -6.05 0.90
N SER A 124 -12.19 -5.38 1.87
CA SER A 124 -11.47 -4.75 2.99
C SER A 124 -10.69 -5.79 3.81
N LEU A 125 -11.32 -6.92 4.15
CA LEU A 125 -10.64 -8.01 4.86
C LEU A 125 -9.46 -8.58 4.07
N MET A 126 -9.62 -8.71 2.75
CA MET A 126 -8.56 -9.15 1.85
C MET A 126 -7.39 -8.17 1.83
N ILE A 127 -7.66 -6.86 1.76
CA ILE A 127 -6.63 -5.80 1.79
C ILE A 127 -5.93 -5.77 3.14
N ASP A 128 -6.65 -5.94 4.25
CA ASP A 128 -6.05 -6.05 5.59
C ASP A 128 -5.07 -7.23 5.66
N GLY A 129 -5.46 -8.39 5.12
CA GLY A 129 -4.58 -9.56 4.99
C GLY A 129 -3.33 -9.30 4.15
N GLN A 130 -3.45 -8.51 3.08
CA GLN A 130 -2.31 -8.09 2.25
C GLN A 130 -1.38 -7.10 2.97
N LEU A 131 -1.92 -6.21 3.80
CA LEU A 131 -1.12 -5.31 4.65
C LEU A 131 -0.34 -6.09 5.72
N MET A 132 -0.95 -7.13 6.29
CA MET A 132 -0.25 -8.06 7.19
C MET A 132 0.85 -8.83 6.45
N LEU A 133 0.55 -9.38 5.27
CA LEU A 133 1.53 -10.04 4.42
C LEU A 133 2.71 -9.12 4.09
N LEU A 134 2.46 -7.84 3.84
CA LEU A 134 3.52 -6.88 3.59
C LEU A 134 4.46 -6.73 4.79
N ASP A 135 3.94 -6.63 6.01
CA ASP A 135 4.78 -6.57 7.22
C ASP A 135 5.61 -7.85 7.37
N ASP A 136 5.01 -9.02 7.16
CA ASP A 136 5.69 -10.31 7.21
C ASP A 136 6.82 -10.42 6.18
N VAL A 137 6.58 -9.98 4.94
CA VAL A 137 7.62 -9.92 3.89
C VAL A 137 8.73 -8.93 4.27
N MET A 138 8.38 -7.73 4.76
CA MET A 138 9.39 -6.75 5.18
C MET A 138 10.24 -7.26 6.36
N ARG A 139 9.66 -8.10 7.23
CA ARG A 139 10.40 -8.79 8.31
C ARG A 139 11.28 -9.91 7.77
N ALA A 140 10.70 -10.81 7.00
CA ALA A 140 11.38 -11.97 6.43
C ALA A 140 12.61 -11.58 5.61
N TYR A 141 12.53 -10.49 4.84
CA TYR A 141 13.60 -10.00 3.96
C TYR A 141 14.47 -8.89 4.57
N ASP A 142 14.43 -8.71 5.90
CA ASP A 142 15.23 -7.73 6.64
C ASP A 142 15.01 -6.25 6.26
N ILE A 143 13.94 -5.93 5.53
CA ILE A 143 13.58 -4.54 5.18
C ILE A 143 13.26 -3.72 6.43
N HIS A 144 12.66 -4.35 7.44
CA HIS A 144 12.40 -3.73 8.73
C HIS A 144 13.65 -3.21 9.44
N ARG A 145 14.86 -3.66 9.07
CA ARG A 145 16.12 -3.17 9.65
C ARG A 145 16.66 -1.93 8.93
N LEU A 146 16.10 -1.58 7.78
CA LEU A 146 16.51 -0.42 7.03
C LEU A 146 15.97 0.83 7.70
N MET A 147 16.87 1.79 7.88
CA MET A 147 16.61 3.04 8.58
C MET A 147 16.52 4.19 7.59
N LEU A 148 15.56 5.09 7.81
CA LEU A 148 15.47 6.38 7.13
C LEU A 148 16.27 7.45 7.87
N ASP A 149 16.40 7.34 9.18
CA ASP A 149 17.27 8.17 10.01
C ASP A 149 17.66 7.40 11.29
N SER A 150 18.09 8.06 12.37
CA SER A 150 18.47 7.37 13.61
C SER A 150 17.32 6.67 14.35
N TYR A 151 16.05 6.94 14.02
CA TYR A 151 14.89 6.50 14.80
C TYR A 151 13.77 5.89 13.96
N THR A 152 13.74 6.15 12.65
CA THR A 152 12.60 5.82 11.79
C THR A 152 12.95 4.67 10.85
N HIS A 153 12.14 3.62 10.86
CA HIS A 153 12.31 2.46 10.00
C HIS A 153 11.60 2.63 8.65
N VAL A 154 12.18 2.06 7.59
CA VAL A 154 11.56 1.99 6.24
C VAL A 154 10.18 1.30 6.30
N SER A 155 10.09 0.18 7.02
CA SER A 155 8.84 -0.60 7.13
C SER A 155 7.70 0.16 7.80
N GLU A 156 8.01 0.97 8.81
CA GLU A 156 7.02 1.76 9.52
C GLU A 156 6.35 2.76 8.58
N ILE A 157 7.15 3.56 7.87
CA ILE A 157 6.62 4.56 6.93
C ILE A 157 5.89 3.91 5.76
N CYS A 158 6.38 2.78 5.25
CA CYS A 158 5.69 2.02 4.20
C CYS A 158 4.30 1.55 4.64
N LEU A 159 4.20 0.93 5.82
CA LEU A 159 2.92 0.43 6.35
C LEU A 159 1.97 1.58 6.68
N ASP A 160 2.47 2.66 7.28
CA ASP A 160 1.65 3.83 7.60
C ASP A 160 1.14 4.54 6.36
N THR A 161 1.97 4.64 5.32
CA THR A 161 1.55 5.14 4.01
C THR A 161 0.39 4.32 3.46
N LEU A 162 0.50 2.99 3.46
CA LEU A 162 -0.55 2.14 2.90
C LEU A 162 -1.82 2.10 3.75
N ARG A 163 -1.72 2.22 5.07
CA ARG A 163 -2.89 2.37 5.95
C ARG A 163 -3.61 3.70 5.74
N ALA A 164 -2.87 4.79 5.54
CA ALA A 164 -3.46 6.07 5.19
C ALA A 164 -4.14 6.01 3.81
N ALA A 165 -3.48 5.40 2.82
CA ALA A 165 -4.04 5.15 1.49
C ALA A 165 -5.31 4.27 1.56
N GLU A 166 -5.35 3.27 2.44
CA GLU A 166 -6.53 2.43 2.64
C GLU A 166 -7.71 3.21 3.24
N THR A 167 -7.45 4.08 4.22
CA THR A 167 -8.48 4.94 4.81
C THR A 167 -9.10 5.88 3.77
N LEU A 168 -8.26 6.46 2.90
CA LEU A 168 -8.70 7.24 1.73
C LEU A 168 -9.44 6.36 0.71
N GLY A 169 -8.94 5.15 0.44
CA GLY A 169 -9.53 4.18 -0.48
C GLY A 169 -10.93 3.72 -0.05
N TYR A 170 -11.15 3.56 1.24
CA TYR A 170 -12.46 3.22 1.80
C TYR A 170 -13.41 4.43 1.70
N THR A 171 -12.92 5.63 1.99
CA THR A 171 -13.68 6.89 1.80
C THR A 171 -14.12 7.06 0.34
N ARG A 172 -13.21 6.82 -0.61
CA ARG A 172 -13.53 6.77 -2.05
C ARG A 172 -14.64 5.77 -2.34
N THR A 173 -14.51 4.55 -1.83
CA THR A 173 -15.46 3.46 -2.09
C THR A 173 -16.87 3.88 -1.69
N ILE A 174 -17.04 4.40 -0.48
CA ILE A 174 -18.35 4.85 0.03
C ILE A 174 -18.85 6.06 -0.75
N GLY A 175 -18.05 7.11 -0.89
CA GLY A 175 -18.49 8.34 -1.53
C GLY A 175 -18.80 8.18 -3.02
N SER A 176 -18.01 7.39 -3.77
CA SER A 176 -18.34 7.07 -5.16
C SER A 176 -19.62 6.24 -5.29
N GLY A 177 -19.88 5.32 -4.35
CA GLY A 177 -21.13 4.56 -4.33
C GLY A 177 -22.34 5.45 -4.07
N VAL A 178 -22.23 6.38 -3.12
CA VAL A 178 -23.26 7.39 -2.83
C VAL A 178 -23.51 8.28 -4.04
N CYS A 179 -22.45 8.67 -4.76
CA CYS A 179 -22.58 9.46 -5.98
C CYS A 179 -23.20 8.69 -7.15
N ALA A 180 -22.78 7.45 -7.36
CA ALA A 180 -23.32 6.57 -8.40
C ALA A 180 -24.81 6.31 -8.19
N ARG A 181 -25.23 6.10 -6.94
CA ARG A 181 -26.63 5.92 -6.57
C ARG A 181 -27.46 7.21 -6.71
N GLY A 182 -26.83 8.39 -6.69
CA GLY A 182 -27.52 9.68 -6.71
C GLY A 182 -28.26 10.03 -5.40
N LEU A 183 -28.13 9.21 -4.36
CA LEU A 183 -28.84 9.36 -3.08
C LEU A 183 -27.91 9.02 -1.90
N CYS A 184 -27.81 9.97 -0.97
CA CYS A 184 -27.12 9.82 0.30
C CYS A 184 -28.12 9.45 1.41
N LEU A 185 -28.05 8.22 1.91
CA LEU A 185 -28.88 7.73 3.00
C LEU A 185 -28.33 8.21 4.35
N ALA A 186 -29.15 8.17 5.41
CA ALA A 186 -28.72 8.55 6.75
C ALA A 186 -27.49 7.75 7.24
N ALA A 187 -27.44 6.45 6.95
CA ALA A 187 -26.31 5.60 7.28
C ALA A 187 -25.04 5.99 6.50
N ASP A 188 -25.16 6.37 5.21
CA ASP A 188 -24.02 6.86 4.43
C ASP A 188 -23.47 8.16 5.03
N LYS A 189 -24.35 9.06 5.46
CA LYS A 189 -23.97 10.33 6.07
C LYS A 189 -23.15 10.12 7.34
N VAL A 190 -23.61 9.25 8.25
CA VAL A 190 -22.89 8.91 9.48
C VAL A 190 -21.54 8.25 9.16
N LEU A 191 -21.52 7.33 8.19
CA LEU A 191 -20.29 6.67 7.78
C LEU A 191 -19.28 7.64 7.15
N LEU A 192 -19.72 8.54 6.27
CA LEU A 192 -18.86 9.55 5.65
C LEU A 192 -18.33 10.56 6.68
N GLU A 193 -19.12 10.89 7.70
CA GLU A 193 -18.67 11.74 8.82
C GLU A 193 -17.53 11.07 9.60
N PHE A 194 -17.71 9.79 9.97
CA PHE A 194 -16.67 8.99 10.60
C PHE A 194 -15.42 8.93 9.73
N LEU A 195 -15.57 8.61 8.44
CA LEU A 195 -14.45 8.49 7.51
C LEU A 195 -13.72 9.81 7.27
N ARG A 196 -14.43 10.95 7.32
CA ARG A 196 -13.81 12.28 7.26
C ARG A 196 -12.84 12.48 8.43
N ILE A 197 -13.27 12.11 9.64
CA ILE A 197 -12.42 12.16 10.84
C ILE A 197 -11.25 11.20 10.69
N SER A 198 -11.51 9.94 10.29
CA SER A 198 -10.48 8.93 10.10
C SER A 198 -9.41 9.35 9.09
N VAL A 199 -9.81 9.89 7.93
CA VAL A 199 -8.89 10.38 6.90
C VAL A 199 -8.03 11.53 7.43
N ARG A 200 -8.64 12.49 8.14
CA ARG A 200 -7.88 13.59 8.74
C ARG A 200 -6.84 13.07 9.71
N THR A 201 -7.26 12.26 10.69
CA THR A 201 -6.36 11.69 11.70
C THR A 201 -5.27 10.82 11.09
N SER A 202 -5.59 9.95 10.12
CA SER A 202 -4.58 9.08 9.49
C SER A 202 -3.58 9.87 8.66
N SER A 203 -4.03 10.92 7.97
CA SER A 203 -3.18 11.76 7.13
C SER A 203 -2.28 12.65 7.99
N GLU A 204 -2.82 13.30 9.03
CA GLU A 204 -2.05 14.10 9.97
C GLU A 204 -0.98 13.28 10.69
N ARG A 205 -1.31 12.04 11.09
CA ARG A 205 -0.34 11.12 11.68
C ARG A 205 0.79 10.79 10.71
N LEU A 206 0.47 10.42 9.47
CA LEU A 206 1.49 10.15 8.44
C LEU A 206 2.36 11.39 8.18
N LEU A 207 1.74 12.56 8.03
CA LEU A 207 2.43 13.84 7.83
C LEU A 207 3.37 14.16 9.00
N SER A 208 2.92 13.92 10.24
CA SER A 208 3.75 14.09 11.43
C SER A 208 4.98 13.21 11.40
N GLU A 209 4.82 11.91 11.10
CA GLU A 209 5.94 10.97 11.06
C GLU A 209 6.93 11.30 9.94
N ILE A 210 6.46 11.61 8.72
CA ILE A 210 7.38 11.95 7.62
C ILE A 210 8.10 13.28 7.85
N ASN A 211 7.47 14.26 8.51
CA ASN A 211 8.10 15.54 8.82
C ASN A 211 9.14 15.44 9.95
N ARG A 212 9.10 14.37 10.75
CA ARG A 212 10.10 14.08 11.79
C ARG A 212 11.37 13.44 11.25
N ILE A 213 11.35 12.91 10.03
CA ILE A 213 12.48 12.22 9.40
C ILE A 213 13.64 13.20 9.17
N LYS A 214 14.77 12.93 9.83
CA LYS A 214 16.00 13.73 9.73
C LYS A 214 16.97 13.09 8.74
N ASN A 215 16.70 13.25 7.45
CA ASN A 215 17.55 12.73 6.39
C ASN A 215 17.68 13.70 5.21
N LYS A 216 18.90 14.22 4.98
CA LYS A 216 19.19 15.24 3.95
C LYS A 216 18.80 14.79 2.54
N ASP A 217 18.91 13.50 2.22
CA ASP A 217 18.56 12.95 0.90
C ASP A 217 17.03 12.91 0.69
N LEU A 218 16.25 12.96 1.77
CA LEU A 218 14.79 12.82 1.75
C LEU A 218 14.04 14.11 2.09
N THR A 219 14.64 15.03 2.86
CA THR A 219 13.95 16.20 3.43
C THR A 219 13.19 17.00 2.37
N SER A 220 13.81 17.33 1.24
CA SER A 220 13.15 18.10 0.19
C SER A 220 12.01 17.32 -0.49
N LEU A 221 12.21 16.02 -0.76
CA LEU A 221 11.22 15.18 -1.44
C LEU A 221 9.98 14.93 -0.57
N LEU A 222 10.21 14.64 0.72
CA LEU A 222 9.15 14.46 1.70
C LEU A 222 8.41 15.78 1.95
N ALA A 223 9.10 16.92 2.07
CA ALA A 223 8.45 18.21 2.25
C ALA A 223 7.50 18.57 1.08
N THR A 224 7.96 18.38 -0.16
CA THR A 224 7.09 18.59 -1.34
C THR A 224 5.89 17.65 -1.32
N SER A 225 6.08 16.38 -0.96
CA SER A 225 5.00 15.41 -0.88
C SER A 225 4.02 15.72 0.26
N SER A 226 4.51 16.19 1.42
CA SER A 226 3.68 16.60 2.56
C SER A 226 2.69 17.69 2.16
N VAL A 227 3.17 18.72 1.44
CA VAL A 227 2.31 19.82 0.96
C VAL A 227 1.26 19.30 -0.03
N ALA A 228 1.66 18.45 -0.98
CA ALA A 228 0.74 17.88 -1.96
C ALA A 228 -0.33 16.99 -1.31
N ILE A 229 0.05 16.14 -0.35
CA ILE A 229 -0.87 15.31 0.43
C ILE A 229 -1.87 16.19 1.17
N GLN A 230 -1.39 17.19 1.91
CA GLN A 230 -2.27 18.09 2.66
C GLN A 230 -3.29 18.76 1.73
N GLN A 231 -2.82 19.31 0.60
CA GLN A 231 -3.69 19.96 -0.38
C GLN A 231 -4.76 19.01 -0.95
N GLN A 232 -4.40 17.79 -1.37
CA GLN A 232 -5.35 16.86 -1.97
C GLN A 232 -6.31 16.25 -0.94
N VAL A 233 -5.84 15.96 0.27
CA VAL A 233 -6.68 15.49 1.37
C VAL A 233 -7.68 16.58 1.75
N ASP A 234 -7.25 17.83 1.93
CA ASP A 234 -8.15 18.94 2.25
C ASP A 234 -9.18 19.17 1.13
N ALA A 235 -8.77 19.05 -0.14
CA ALA A 235 -9.71 19.13 -1.26
C ALA A 235 -10.78 18.04 -1.19
N LEU A 236 -10.40 16.79 -0.89
CA LEU A 236 -11.33 15.68 -0.72
C LEU A 236 -12.29 15.89 0.46
N LEU A 237 -11.76 16.28 1.63
CA LEU A 237 -12.57 16.51 2.83
C LEU A 237 -13.56 17.66 2.63
N ASN A 238 -13.13 18.75 1.99
CA ASN A 238 -14.00 19.87 1.63
C ASN A 238 -15.09 19.47 0.64
N MET A 239 -14.79 18.58 -0.31
CA MET A 239 -15.79 18.07 -1.25
C MET A 239 -16.84 17.22 -0.52
N VAL A 240 -16.43 16.33 0.38
CA VAL A 240 -17.36 15.52 1.20
C VAL A 240 -18.25 16.44 2.04
N ASP A 241 -17.67 17.43 2.73
CA ASP A 241 -18.42 18.32 3.61
C ASP A 241 -19.43 19.19 2.86
N LYS A 242 -18.97 19.96 1.85
CA LYS A 242 -19.81 20.94 1.15
C LYS A 242 -20.86 20.31 0.24
N ARG A 243 -20.53 19.19 -0.42
CA ARG A 243 -21.38 18.62 -1.49
C ARG A 243 -22.15 17.38 -1.08
N VAL A 244 -21.76 16.70 -0.01
CA VAL A 244 -22.46 15.49 0.48
C VAL A 244 -23.17 15.73 1.81
N LEU A 245 -22.56 16.47 2.74
CA LEU A 245 -23.06 16.59 4.12
C LEU A 245 -23.94 17.82 4.37
N GLN A 246 -23.66 18.97 3.73
CA GLN A 246 -24.27 20.26 4.10
C GLN A 246 -25.62 20.60 3.44
N HIS A 247 -26.07 19.89 2.41
CA HIS A 247 -27.34 20.22 1.75
C HIS A 247 -28.23 19.03 1.34
N GLY A 248 -27.86 17.79 1.69
CA GLY A 248 -28.64 16.58 1.40
C GLY A 248 -28.88 16.26 -0.09
N GLN A 249 -28.63 17.22 -0.99
CA GLN A 249 -28.71 17.09 -2.43
C GLN A 249 -27.35 16.71 -2.99
N LEU A 250 -27.27 15.51 -3.53
CA LEU A 250 -26.07 15.00 -4.17
C LEU A 250 -25.99 15.60 -5.59
N LYS A 251 -25.20 16.68 -5.73
CA LYS A 251 -24.92 17.33 -7.03
C LYS A 251 -23.56 16.94 -7.61
N LEU A 252 -22.95 15.89 -7.06
CA LEU A 252 -21.58 15.51 -7.40
C LEU A 252 -21.59 14.38 -8.42
N ASP A 253 -20.84 14.57 -9.51
CA ASP A 253 -20.61 13.51 -10.47
C ASP A 253 -19.73 12.40 -9.85
N SER A 254 -20.15 11.15 -10.03
CA SER A 254 -19.45 9.99 -9.46
C SER A 254 -18.02 9.86 -9.96
N HIS A 255 -17.74 10.30 -11.19
CA HIS A 255 -16.41 10.25 -11.77
C HIS A 255 -15.53 11.40 -11.25
N GLU A 256 -16.08 12.61 -11.05
CA GLU A 256 -15.39 13.72 -10.38
C GLU A 256 -14.91 13.31 -8.97
N TYR A 257 -15.79 12.70 -8.16
CA TYR A 257 -15.44 12.22 -6.81
C TYR A 257 -14.35 11.14 -6.85
N PHE A 258 -14.53 10.14 -7.73
CA PHE A 258 -13.59 9.03 -7.86
C PHE A 258 -12.20 9.54 -8.27
N THR A 259 -12.15 10.51 -9.18
CA THR A 259 -10.91 11.11 -9.66
C THR A 259 -10.21 11.91 -8.56
N LEU A 260 -10.93 12.77 -7.84
CA LEU A 260 -10.33 13.57 -6.77
C LEU A 260 -9.78 12.67 -5.65
N SER A 261 -10.55 11.69 -5.20
CA SER A 261 -10.11 10.75 -4.18
C SER A 261 -8.96 9.87 -4.64
N THR A 262 -8.93 9.46 -5.91
CA THR A 262 -7.79 8.75 -6.50
C THR A 262 -6.52 9.60 -6.48
N ARG A 263 -6.60 10.90 -6.82
CA ARG A 263 -5.45 11.82 -6.69
C ARG A 263 -4.91 11.90 -5.26
N ALA A 264 -5.79 11.99 -4.26
CA ALA A 264 -5.36 12.01 -2.86
C ALA A 264 -4.64 10.71 -2.45
N ILE A 265 -5.16 9.57 -2.88
CA ILE A 265 -4.51 8.26 -2.65
C ILE A 265 -3.14 8.22 -3.35
N ASP A 266 -3.07 8.65 -4.61
CA ASP A 266 -1.83 8.64 -5.39
C ASP A 266 -0.75 9.52 -4.75
N GLU A 267 -1.09 10.71 -4.23
CA GLU A 267 -0.15 11.56 -3.50
C GLU A 267 0.39 10.88 -2.23
N VAL A 268 -0.48 10.22 -1.46
CA VAL A 268 -0.04 9.45 -0.28
C VAL A 268 0.89 8.31 -0.71
N LEU A 269 0.53 7.56 -1.76
CA LEU A 269 1.34 6.44 -2.26
C LEU A 269 2.71 6.87 -2.83
N LYS A 270 2.94 8.15 -3.15
CA LYS A 270 4.27 8.65 -3.52
C LYS A 270 5.28 8.53 -2.39
N ILE A 271 4.85 8.64 -1.12
CA ILE A 271 5.73 8.46 0.05
C ILE A 271 6.36 7.07 0.05
N PHE A 272 5.55 6.04 -0.22
CA PHE A 272 6.04 4.66 -0.33
C PHE A 272 7.12 4.55 -1.40
N SER A 273 6.89 5.13 -2.58
CA SER A 273 7.86 5.12 -3.69
C SER A 273 9.16 5.84 -3.32
N ILE A 274 9.09 7.00 -2.66
CA ILE A 274 10.26 7.76 -2.20
C ILE A 274 11.09 6.91 -1.23
N VAL A 275 10.43 6.32 -0.22
CA VAL A 275 11.06 5.53 0.83
C VAL A 275 11.71 4.26 0.27
N ILE A 276 11.01 3.54 -0.60
CA ILE A 276 11.56 2.32 -1.23
C ILE A 276 12.69 2.63 -2.20
N GLN A 277 12.60 3.71 -2.98
CA GLN A 277 13.69 4.14 -3.86
C GLN A 277 14.94 4.54 -3.05
N TYR A 278 14.75 5.23 -1.93
CA TYR A 278 15.86 5.54 -1.02
C TYR A 278 16.50 4.28 -0.47
N ALA A 279 15.70 3.34 0.05
CA ALA A 279 16.18 2.05 0.56
C ALA A 279 16.96 1.28 -0.51
N SER A 280 16.46 1.25 -1.75
CA SER A 280 17.13 0.63 -2.88
C SER A 280 18.45 1.30 -3.25
N ARG A 281 18.56 2.63 -3.16
CA ARG A 281 19.80 3.36 -3.48
C ARG A 281 20.88 3.17 -2.41
N GLN A 282 20.49 3.14 -1.14
CA GLN A 282 21.42 2.90 -0.03
C GLN A 282 22.08 1.52 -0.15
N GLN A 283 21.33 0.51 -0.62
CA GLN A 283 21.90 -0.81 -0.93
C GLN A 283 23.01 -0.76 -1.98
N THR A 284 22.83 0.05 -3.03
CA THR A 284 23.79 0.16 -4.13
C THR A 284 25.04 0.98 -3.76
N ARG A 285 24.94 1.92 -2.81
CA ARG A 285 26.05 2.77 -2.36
C ARG A 285 27.06 2.06 -1.43
N ILE A 286 26.74 0.88 -0.89
CA ILE A 286 27.66 0.09 -0.05
C ILE A 286 28.57 -0.80 -0.95
N ILE A 287 28.99 -0.28 -2.09
CA ILE A 287 29.96 -0.87 -3.04
C ILE A 287 31.14 0.10 -3.11
#